data_AF-A0A3D4BSI4-F1
#
_entry.id   AF-A0A3D4BSI4-F1
#
_cell.length_a   1.000
_cell.length_b   1.000
_cell.length_c   1.000
_cell.angle_alpha   90.00
_cell.angle_beta   90.00
_cell.angle_gamma   90.00
#
_symmetry.space_group_name_H-M   'P 1'
#
loop_
_entity.id
_entity.type
_entity.pdbx_description
1 polymer ?
#
loop_
_entity_poly.entity_id
_entity_poly.type
_entity_poly.pdbx_seq_one_letter_code
_entity_poly.pdbx_strand_id
1 'polypeptide(L)'
;MRNKPLLVLFITIFIDLLGFGIIIPILPLYAEELGAASWLIGLIAASFSMMQFLFAPFWGNLSDKIGRRPVLMISISLMAFSYLILAHAHTLALLFASRMLAGV
;
A
#
# COMPACT_ATOMS: atom_id res chain seq x y z
N MET A 1 -17.90 -0.35 -28.25
CA MET A 1 -16.54 -0.59 -27.68
C MET A 1 -16.40 0.04 -26.28
N ARG A 2 -17.31 -0.26 -25.35
CA ARG A 2 -17.50 0.47 -24.07
C ARG A 2 -16.77 -0.18 -22.86
N ASN A 3 -15.84 -1.12 -23.10
CA ASN A 3 -15.28 -2.01 -22.05
C ASN A 3 -13.77 -1.85 -21.81
N LYS A 4 -13.05 -1.08 -22.64
CA LYS A 4 -11.59 -0.89 -22.49
C LYS A 4 -11.19 -0.29 -21.12
N PRO A 5 -11.90 0.72 -20.57
CA PRO A 5 -11.56 1.27 -19.25
C PRO A 5 -11.77 0.28 -18.11
N LEU A 6 -12.79 -0.58 -18.20
CA LEU A 6 -13.10 -1.59 -17.18
C LEU A 6 -12.01 -2.68 -17.11
N LEU A 7 -11.51 -3.13 -18.27
CA LEU A 7 -10.42 -4.11 -18.31
C LEU A 7 -9.12 -3.55 -17.68
N VAL A 8 -8.79 -2.29 -17.97
CA VAL A 8 -7.62 -1.63 -17.36
C VAL A 8 -7.79 -1.54 -15.84
N LEU A 9 -8.95 -1.07 -15.35
CA LEU A 9 -9.24 -1.01 -13.92
C LEU A 9 -9.17 -2.39 -13.26
N PHE A 10 -9.73 -3.42 -13.92
CA PHE A 10 -9.69 -4.78 -13.43
C PHE A 10 -8.25 -5.28 -13.27
N ILE A 11 -7.41 -5.12 -14.29
CA ILE A 11 -6.00 -5.53 -14.24
C ILE A 11 -5.25 -4.75 -13.14
N THR A 12 -5.51 -3.46 -13.01
CA THR A 12 -4.91 -2.63 -11.97
C THR A 12 -5.25 -3.13 -10.57
N ILE A 13 -6.53 -3.34 -10.28
CA ILE A 13 -6.98 -3.84 -8.96
C ILE A 13 -6.46 -5.26 -8.72
N PHE A 14 -6.42 -6.09 -9.76
CA PHE A 14 -5.89 -7.44 -9.68
C PHE A 14 -4.41 -7.45 -9.27
N ILE A 15 -3.58 -6.62 -9.90
CA ILE A 15 -2.15 -6.49 -9.57
C ILE A 15 -1.97 -5.97 -8.14
N ASP A 16 -2.78 -4.99 -7.74
CA ASP A 16 -2.74 -4.40 -6.40
C ASP A 16 -3.08 -5.44 -5.31
N LEU A 17 -4.18 -6.18 -5.49
CA LEU A 17 -4.58 -7.25 -4.58
C LEU A 17 -3.58 -8.41 -4.53
N LEU A 18 -2.94 -8.72 -5.67
CA LEU A 18 -1.86 -9.71 -5.71
C LEU A 18 -0.67 -9.27 -4.86
N GLY A 19 -0.20 -8.03 -5.04
CA GLY A 19 0.91 -7.48 -4.25
C GLY A 19 0.61 -7.48 -2.76
N PHE A 20 -0.58 -7.03 -2.39
CA PHE A 20 -1.05 -7.04 -1.01
C PHE A 20 -1.15 -8.47 -0.43
N GLY A 21 -1.70 -9.41 -1.20
CA GLY A 21 -1.83 -10.82 -0.81
C GLY A 21 -0.49 -11.53 -0.61
N ILE A 22 0.55 -11.14 -1.37
CA ILE A 22 1.93 -11.64 -1.20
C ILE A 22 2.56 -11.05 0.08
N ILE A 23 2.31 -9.77 0.37
CA ILE A 23 2.95 -9.07 1.49
C ILE A 23 2.41 -9.51 2.85
N ILE A 24 1.10 -9.77 2.98
CA ILE A 24 0.49 -10.16 4.27
C ILE A 24 1.26 -11.29 4.99
N PRO A 25 1.57 -12.44 4.35
CA PRO A 25 2.30 -13.52 5.02
C PRO A 25 3.81 -13.25 5.16
N ILE A 26 4.40 -12.47 4.25
CA ILE A 26 5.86 -12.20 4.23
C ILE A 26 6.24 -11.15 5.29
N LEU A 27 5.40 -10.14 5.49
CA LEU A 27 5.64 -9.04 6.41
C LEU A 27 6.00 -9.47 7.84
N PRO A 28 5.23 -10.35 8.52
CA PRO A 28 5.55 -10.77 9.88
C PRO A 28 6.87 -11.54 9.95
N LEU A 29 7.12 -12.44 8.99
CA LEU A 29 8.37 -13.21 8.92
C LEU A 29 9.58 -12.28 8.74
N TYR A 30 9.48 -11.32 7.83
CA TYR A 30 10.55 -10.37 7.56
C TYR A 30 10.79 -9.41 8.74
N ALA A 31 9.73 -8.97 9.42
CA ALA A 31 9.86 -8.15 10.62
C ALA A 31 10.52 -8.94 11.77
N GLU A 32 10.21 -10.22 11.92
CA GLU A 32 10.82 -11.10 12.93
C GLU A 32 12.31 -11.35 12.63
N GLU A 33 12.69 -11.55 11.36
CA GLU A 33 14.09 -11.65 10.92
C GLU A 33 14.90 -10.38 11.24
N LEU A 34 14.26 -9.21 11.19
CA LEU A 34 14.86 -7.92 11.60
C LEU A 34 14.86 -7.72 13.13
N GLY A 35 14.43 -8.70 13.91
CA GLY A 35 14.41 -8.68 15.37
C GLY A 35 13.20 -7.96 15.98
N ALA A 36 12.09 -7.82 15.26
CA ALA A 36 10.87 -7.23 15.81
C ALA A 36 10.22 -8.14 16.85
N ALA A 37 9.85 -7.58 18.00
CA ALA A 37 8.97 -8.26 18.93
C ALA A 37 7.55 -8.41 18.36
N SER A 38 6.77 -9.39 18.82
CA SER A 38 5.44 -9.68 18.27
C SER A 38 4.48 -8.48 18.29
N TRP A 39 4.57 -7.61 19.31
CA TRP A 39 3.76 -6.39 19.40
C TRP A 39 4.14 -5.34 18.35
N LEU A 40 5.43 -5.27 17.96
CA LEU A 40 5.90 -4.37 16.90
C LEU A 40 5.34 -4.79 15.54
N ILE A 41 5.23 -6.09 15.27
CA ILE A 41 4.59 -6.60 14.05
C ILE A 41 3.13 -6.13 13.98
N GLY A 42 2.41 -6.21 15.09
CA GLY A 42 1.05 -5.66 15.21
C GLY A 42 1.00 -4.16 14.94
N LEU A 43 1.95 -3.38 15.46
CA LEU A 43 2.04 -1.95 15.19
C LEU A 43 2.39 -1.62 13.74
N ILE A 44 3.25 -2.41 13.10
CA ILE A 44 3.59 -2.26 11.68
C ILE A 44 2.31 -2.42 10.84
N ALA A 45 1.52 -3.47 11.09
CA ALA A 45 0.24 -3.67 10.42
C ALA A 45 -0.77 -2.55 10.74
N ALA A 46 -0.87 -2.14 12.00
CA ALA A 46 -1.76 -1.06 12.42
C ALA A 46 -1.38 0.30 11.78
N SER A 47 -0.08 0.56 11.57
CA SER A 47 0.39 1.80 10.95
C SER A 47 -0.11 1.96 9.52
N PHE A 48 -0.16 0.87 8.75
CA PHE A 48 -0.76 0.84 7.41
C PHE A 48 -2.25 1.18 7.49
N SER A 49 -3.02 0.47 8.33
CA SER A 49 -4.46 0.70 8.47
C SER A 49 -4.79 2.10 8.99
N MET A 50 -3.95 2.65 9.88
CA MET A 50 -4.12 4.01 10.40
C MET A 50 -3.93 5.05 9.28
N MET A 51 -2.90 4.91 8.46
CA MET A 51 -2.71 5.80 7.31
C MET A 51 -3.86 5.66 6.31
N GLN A 52 -4.29 4.43 6.01
CA GLN A 52 -5.41 4.19 5.11
C GLN A 52 -6.70 4.82 5.62
N PHE A 53 -6.96 4.75 6.92
CA PHE A 53 -8.11 5.38 7.54
C PHE A 53 -8.08 6.91 7.41
N LEU A 54 -6.91 7.53 7.61
CA LEU A 54 -6.74 8.98 7.53
C LEU A 54 -6.80 9.51 6.09
N PHE A 55 -6.21 8.78 5.13
CA PHE A 55 -6.05 9.25 3.75
C PHE A 55 -7.14 8.76 2.79
N ALA A 56 -7.90 7.70 3.11
CA ALA A 56 -9.00 7.26 2.26
C ALA A 56 -10.06 8.36 2.00
N PRO A 57 -10.52 9.15 2.99
CA PRO A 57 -11.43 10.26 2.72
C PRO A 57 -10.79 11.36 1.87
N PHE A 58 -9.49 11.61 2.06
CA PHE A 58 -8.75 12.59 1.29
C PHE A 58 -8.71 12.23 -0.20
N TRP A 59 -8.32 10.99 -0.52
CA TRP A 59 -8.29 10.52 -1.91
C TRP A 59 -9.67 10.40 -2.54
N GLY A 60 -10.69 10.00 -1.76
CA GLY A 60 -12.07 9.98 -2.23
C GLY A 60 -12.54 11.37 -2.67
N ASN A 61 -12.40 12.36 -1.79
CA ASN A 61 -12.78 13.75 -2.09
C ASN A 61 -11.96 14.34 -3.24
N LEU A 62 -10.67 14.01 -3.35
CA LEU A 62 -9.82 14.48 -4.43
C LEU A 62 -10.22 13.83 -5.76
N SER A 63 -10.48 12.53 -5.78
CA SER A 63 -10.92 11.77 -6.95
C SER A 63 -12.22 12.32 -7.53
N ASP A 64 -13.14 12.75 -6.68
CA ASP A 64 -14.41 13.32 -7.13
C ASP A 64 -14.24 14.73 -7.73
N LYS A 65 -13.20 15.48 -7.34
CA LYS A 65 -12.92 16.83 -7.85
C LYS A 65 -12.12 16.87 -9.15
N ILE A 66 -11.02 16.11 -9.23
CA ILE A 66 -10.09 16.13 -10.38
C ILE A 66 -10.30 14.95 -11.34
N GLY A 67 -11.24 14.06 -11.02
CA GLY A 67 -11.51 12.83 -11.74
C GLY A 67 -10.70 11.63 -11.22
N ARG A 68 -11.23 10.44 -11.49
CA ARG A 68 -10.73 9.17 -10.94
C ARG A 68 -9.36 8.75 -11.49
N ARG A 69 -9.09 9.06 -12.77
CA ARG A 69 -7.91 8.55 -13.47
C ARG A 69 -6.58 9.14 -12.94
N PRO A 70 -6.43 10.47 -12.74
CA PRO A 70 -5.22 11.03 -12.13
C PRO A 70 -4.95 10.49 -10.73
N VAL A 71 -5.99 10.39 -9.90
CA VAL A 71 -5.86 9.89 -8.52
C VAL A 71 -5.39 8.44 -8.51
N LEU A 72 -6.00 7.57 -9.31
CA LEU A 72 -5.55 6.18 -9.46
C LEU A 72 -4.07 6.08 -9.84
N MET A 73 -3.61 6.89 -10.80
CA MET A 73 -2.20 6.86 -11.21
C MET A 73 -1.25 7.30 -10.08
N ILE A 74 -1.64 8.31 -9.29
CA ILE A 74 -0.85 8.77 -8.15
C ILE A 74 -0.81 7.69 -7.06
N SER A 75 -1.96 7.11 -6.69
CA SER A 75 -2.04 6.06 -5.67
C SER A 75 -1.22 4.82 -6.04
N ILE A 76 -1.30 4.36 -7.30
CA ILE A 76 -0.50 3.23 -7.78
C ILE A 76 0.99 3.55 -7.77
N SER A 77 1.36 4.79 -8.13
CA SER A 77 2.77 5.22 -8.11
C SER A 77 3.31 5.26 -6.69
N LEU A 78 2.49 5.72 -5.73
CA LEU A 78 2.84 5.76 -4.32
C LEU A 78 2.97 4.35 -3.72
N MET A 79 2.05 3.44 -4.07
CA MET A 79 2.12 2.02 -3.71
C MET A 79 3.40 1.37 -4.27
N ALA A 80 3.71 1.59 -5.55
CA ALA A 80 4.92 1.06 -6.17
C ALA A 80 6.18 1.60 -5.47
N PHE A 81 6.20 2.88 -5.12
CA PHE A 81 7.30 3.48 -4.37
C PHE A 81 7.45 2.88 -2.96
N SER A 82 6.34 2.63 -2.26
CA SER A 82 6.34 1.92 -0.98
C SER A 82 6.97 0.51 -1.11
N TYR A 83 6.64 -0.23 -2.17
CA TYR A 83 7.24 -1.54 -2.40
C TYR A 83 8.73 -1.48 -2.70
N LEU A 84 9.21 -0.44 -3.39
CA LEU A 84 10.64 -0.23 -3.59
C LEU A 84 11.37 0.04 -2.26
N ILE A 85 10.75 0.80 -1.36
CA ILE A 85 11.29 1.02 -0.01
C ILE A 85 11.31 -0.29 0.78
N LEU A 86 10.21 -1.07 0.72
CA LEU A 86 10.13 -2.37 1.37
C LEU A 86 11.24 -3.32 0.89
N ALA A 87 11.49 -3.36 -0.42
CA ALA A 87 12.52 -4.21 -1.00
C ALA A 87 13.94 -3.90 -0.48
N HIS A 88 14.17 -2.67 0.00
CA HIS A 88 15.45 -2.22 0.57
C HIS A 88 15.37 -2.03 2.10
N ALA A 89 14.31 -2.53 2.75
CA ALA A 89 14.05 -2.26 4.16
C ALA A 89 14.90 -3.16 5.07
N HIS A 90 16.17 -2.78 5.28
CA HIS A 90 17.09 -3.49 6.20
C HIS A 90 16.90 -3.12 7.67
N THR A 91 15.92 -2.26 8.00
CA THR A 91 15.65 -1.80 9.36
C THR A 91 14.15 -1.73 9.62
N LEU A 92 13.74 -1.89 10.89
CA LEU A 92 12.34 -1.76 11.30
C LEU A 92 11.77 -0.38 10.95
N ALA A 93 12.57 0.69 11.04
CA ALA A 93 12.14 2.04 10.69
C ALA A 93 11.78 2.17 9.20
N LEU A 94 12.59 1.60 8.30
CA LEU A 94 12.27 1.58 6.86
C LEU A 94 11.03 0.73 6.58
N LEU A 95 10.86 -0.36 7.31
CA LEU A 95 9.70 -1.24 7.19
C LEU A 95 8.41 -0.49 7.61
N PHE A 96 8.44 0.25 8.72
CA PHE A 96 7.37 1.17 9.13
C PHE A 96 7.11 2.25 8.08
N ALA A 97 8.16 2.94 7.60
CA ALA A 97 8.02 3.99 6.59
C ALA A 97 7.35 3.46 5.30
N SER A 98 7.75 2.26 4.86
CA SER A 98 7.12 1.61 3.70
C SER A 98 5.64 1.33 3.95
N ARG A 99 5.25 0.82 5.13
CA ARG A 99 3.84 0.52 5.45
C ARG A 99 3.00 1.76 5.59
N MET A 100 3.52 2.81 6.22
CA MET A 100 2.83 4.09 6.31
C MET A 100 2.60 4.67 4.92
N LEU A 101 3.61 4.67 4.04
CA LEU A 101 3.48 5.14 2.66
C LEU A 101 2.51 4.31 1.81
N ALA A 102 2.45 2.99 2.01
CA ALA A 102 1.46 2.16 1.31
C ALA A 102 0.02 2.43 1.77
N GLY A 103 -0.15 2.89 3.01
CA GLY A 103 -1.46 3.24 3.56
C GLY A 103 -1.93 4.64 3.17
N VAL A 104 -1.05 5.51 2.66
CA VAL A 104 -1.44 6.83 2.14
C VAL A 104 -2.16 6.65 0.82
#